data_AF-A0A1Q6RQM8-F1
#
_entry.id   AF-A0A1Q6RQM8-F1
#
_cell.length_a   1.000
_cell.length_b   1.000
_cell.length_c   1.000
_cell.angle_alpha   90.00
_cell.angle_beta   90.00
_cell.angle_gamma   90.00
#
_symmetry.space_group_name_H-M   'P 1'
#
loop_
_entity.id
_entity.type
_entity.pdbx_description
1 polymer ?
#
loop_
_entity_poly.entity_id
_entity_poly.type
_entity_poly.pdbx_seq_one_letter_code
_entity_poly.pdbx_strand_id
1 'polypeptide(L)'
;MSVAVISKTGERLMPTSEYRARKLLKSGKAIKHSYHPFTIQLTEREAGDIQPIELCMDTGYIHIGISVKSEKHEYLAEQIDTLTDERSKHDACRMYRRQRRNRKRYRQPRFNNRKKDKGWIAPSLEHKKKIHIQAISRISRVMPVTDITMEMGNFDTQILKSKEVVIVINANAAEEQ
;
A
#
# COMPACT_ATOMS: atom_id res chain seq x y z
N MET A 1 -3.07 10.87 18.61
CA MET A 1 -3.15 10.72 17.14
C MET A 1 -3.06 12.11 16.52
N SER A 2 -2.52 12.26 15.31
CA SER A 2 -2.47 13.56 14.64
C SER A 2 -3.64 13.74 13.69
N VAL A 3 -4.06 14.98 13.48
CA VAL A 3 -5.16 15.37 12.60
C VAL A 3 -4.58 16.12 11.40
N ALA A 4 -4.91 15.69 10.19
CA ALA A 4 -4.48 16.37 8.97
C ALA A 4 -5.19 17.73 8.85
N VAL A 5 -4.48 18.72 8.32
CA VAL A 5 -4.96 20.10 8.22
C VAL A 5 -4.81 20.59 6.79
N ILE A 6 -5.89 21.15 6.26
CA ILE A 6 -5.92 21.82 4.96
C ILE A 6 -6.25 23.30 5.18
N SER A 7 -5.60 24.17 4.42
CA SER A 7 -5.85 25.61 4.45
C SER A 7 -7.19 25.97 3.80
N LYS A 8 -7.60 27.23 3.91
CA LYS A 8 -8.78 27.74 3.20
C LYS A 8 -8.66 27.57 1.67
N THR A 9 -7.45 27.75 1.13
CA THR A 9 -7.14 27.65 -0.30
C THR A 9 -6.97 26.22 -0.81
N GLY A 10 -7.01 25.22 0.09
CA GLY A 10 -6.81 23.81 -0.26
C GLY A 10 -5.36 23.33 -0.17
N GLU A 11 -4.44 24.16 0.36
CA GLU A 11 -3.06 23.77 0.60
C GLU A 11 -2.94 22.83 1.80
N ARG A 12 -2.04 21.86 1.70
CA ARG A 12 -1.78 20.86 2.74
C ARG A 12 -0.83 21.47 3.78
N LEU A 13 -1.27 21.53 5.02
CA LEU A 13 -0.49 22.08 6.13
C LEU A 13 0.02 20.97 7.04
N MET A 14 0.91 21.32 7.97
CA MET A 14 1.39 20.39 8.99
C MET A 14 0.23 19.83 9.82
N PRO A 15 0.20 18.51 10.09
CA PRO A 15 -0.76 17.91 10.99
C PRO A 15 -0.69 18.54 12.39
N THR A 16 -1.83 18.58 13.06
CA THR A 16 -1.95 19.12 14.42
C THR A 16 -2.41 18.06 15.41
N SER A 17 -2.26 18.32 16.71
CA SER A 17 -2.84 17.48 17.75
C SER A 17 -4.38 17.53 17.73
N GLU A 18 -5.02 16.41 18.09
CA GLU A 18 -6.47 16.33 18.24
C GLU A 18 -7.06 17.41 19.15
N TYR A 19 -6.33 17.78 20.22
CA TYR A 19 -6.76 18.81 21.15
C TYR A 19 -6.98 20.16 20.44
N ARG A 20 -6.00 20.57 19.62
CA ARG A 20 -6.10 21.80 18.82
C ARG A 20 -7.21 21.67 17.78
N ALA A 21 -7.31 20.53 17.10
CA ALA A 21 -8.36 20.28 16.11
C ALA A 21 -9.77 20.42 16.72
N ARG A 22 -10.02 19.82 17.89
CA ARG A 22 -11.31 19.95 18.60
C ARG A 22 -11.62 21.39 18.99
N LYS A 23 -10.63 22.15 19.48
CA LYS A 23 -10.82 23.57 19.81
C LYS A 23 -11.19 24.39 18.58
N LEU A 24 -10.49 24.18 17.46
CA LEU A 24 -10.78 24.88 16.20
C LEU A 24 -12.19 24.59 15.71
N LEU A 25 -12.60 23.32 15.71
CA LEU A 25 -13.96 22.88 15.35
C LEU A 25 -15.01 23.50 16.29
N LYS A 26 -14.78 23.49 17.61
CA LYS A 26 -15.72 24.09 18.59
C LYS A 26 -15.85 25.60 18.44
N SER A 27 -14.77 26.26 18.07
CA SER A 27 -14.74 27.72 17.82
C SER A 27 -15.26 28.13 16.44
N GLY A 28 -15.64 27.20 15.56
CA GLY A 28 -16.09 27.49 14.20
C GLY A 28 -14.98 27.92 13.22
N LYS A 29 -13.71 27.85 13.63
CA LYS A 29 -12.53 28.22 12.81
C LYS A 29 -12.05 27.12 11.87
N ALA A 30 -12.68 25.96 11.94
CA ALA A 30 -12.40 24.83 11.06
C ALA A 30 -13.67 24.05 10.76
N ILE A 31 -13.70 23.40 9.60
CA ILE A 31 -14.74 22.48 9.17
C ILE A 31 -14.16 21.08 8.97
N LYS A 32 -15.01 20.05 9.09
CA LYS A 32 -14.59 18.67 8.79
C LYS A 32 -14.49 18.52 7.27
N HIS A 33 -13.35 18.03 6.79
CA HIS A 33 -13.12 17.81 5.36
C HIS A 33 -13.14 16.33 4.98
N SER A 34 -12.43 15.48 5.72
CA SER A 34 -12.34 14.03 5.44
C SER A 34 -12.27 13.24 6.74
N TYR A 35 -12.63 11.97 6.69
CA TYR A 35 -12.60 11.07 7.84
C TYR A 35 -11.40 10.12 7.83
N HIS A 36 -10.83 9.84 6.65
CA HIS A 36 -9.79 8.81 6.51
C HIS A 36 -8.61 9.35 5.68
N PRO A 37 -7.54 9.82 6.32
CA PRO A 37 -7.45 10.14 7.75
C PRO A 37 -8.33 11.35 8.13
N PHE A 38 -8.65 11.49 9.42
CA PHE A 38 -9.48 12.60 9.87
C PHE A 38 -8.78 13.94 9.57
N THR A 39 -9.46 14.78 8.81
CA THR A 39 -8.90 15.99 8.22
C THR A 39 -9.83 17.16 8.48
N ILE A 40 -9.26 18.26 8.96
CA ILE A 40 -9.98 19.53 9.12
C ILE A 40 -9.49 20.53 8.09
N GLN A 41 -10.39 21.40 7.64
CA GLN A 41 -10.05 22.53 6.79
C GLN A 41 -10.24 23.83 7.58
N LEU A 42 -9.23 24.69 7.57
CA LEU A 42 -9.26 26.00 8.24
C LEU A 42 -10.06 26.99 7.39
N THR A 43 -10.82 27.87 8.05
CA THR A 43 -11.66 28.87 7.36
C THR A 43 -10.95 30.19 7.11
N GLU A 44 -10.00 30.56 7.97
CA GLU A 44 -9.32 31.86 7.96
C GLU A 44 -7.91 31.80 7.36
N ARG A 45 -7.17 30.70 7.58
CA ARG A 45 -5.74 30.61 7.24
C ARG A 45 -5.53 30.13 5.81
N GLU A 46 -4.71 30.84 5.05
CA GLU A 46 -4.45 30.57 3.63
C GLU A 46 -3.17 29.74 3.39
N ALA A 47 -2.10 30.02 4.13
CA ALA A 47 -0.80 29.34 3.97
C ALA A 47 -0.13 29.00 5.31
N GLY A 48 0.92 28.19 5.25
CA GLY A 48 1.76 27.89 6.39
C GLY A 48 2.99 27.06 6.03
N ASP A 49 3.98 27.11 6.90
CA ASP A 49 5.22 26.37 6.71
C ASP A 49 5.01 24.86 6.86
N ILE A 50 5.67 24.10 6.00
CA ILE A 50 5.67 22.64 6.00
C ILE A 50 7.07 22.12 6.30
N GLN A 51 7.13 21.00 7.01
CA GLN A 51 8.34 20.20 7.18
C GLN A 51 8.25 19.00 6.24
N PRO A 52 9.40 18.43 5.80
CA PRO A 52 9.39 17.21 5.02
C PRO A 52 8.79 16.06 5.84
N ILE A 53 7.88 15.33 5.22
CA ILE A 53 7.19 14.17 5.80
C ILE A 53 7.33 13.02 4.83
N GLU A 54 7.80 11.89 5.35
CA GLU A 54 7.94 10.63 4.64
C GLU A 54 6.72 9.73 4.89
N LEU A 55 6.23 9.10 3.82
CA LEU A 55 5.27 8.01 3.86
C LEU A 55 6.01 6.68 3.70
N CYS A 56 6.09 5.90 4.76
CA CYS A 56 6.63 4.54 4.75
C CYS A 56 5.51 3.51 4.61
N MET A 57 5.69 2.55 3.70
CA MET A 57 4.78 1.42 3.56
C MET A 57 5.55 0.10 3.64
N ASP A 58 5.14 -0.77 4.54
CA ASP A 58 5.61 -2.14 4.62
C ASP A 58 4.57 -3.09 3.99
N THR A 59 5.01 -3.82 2.97
CA THR A 59 4.13 -4.65 2.16
C THR A 59 4.17 -6.10 2.61
N GLY A 60 3.32 -6.44 3.57
CA GLY A 60 3.07 -7.83 3.95
C GLY A 60 2.12 -8.55 2.99
N TYR A 61 2.02 -9.88 3.14
CA TYR A 61 1.12 -10.67 2.30
C TYR A 61 -0.36 -10.41 2.63
N ILE A 62 -0.69 -10.33 3.93
CA ILE A 62 -2.04 -10.10 4.46
C ILE A 62 -2.16 -8.66 4.96
N HIS A 63 -1.22 -8.23 5.79
CA HIS A 63 -1.24 -6.93 6.46
C HIS A 63 -0.30 -5.97 5.75
N ILE A 64 -0.77 -4.77 5.42
CA ILE A 64 0.04 -3.69 4.90
C ILE A 64 0.17 -2.64 5.98
N GLY A 65 1.39 -2.41 6.46
CA GLY A 65 1.70 -1.36 7.43
C GLY A 65 1.93 -0.03 6.72
N ILE A 66 1.37 1.04 7.24
CA ILE A 66 1.55 2.40 6.72
C ILE A 66 1.89 3.32 7.87
N SER A 67 2.98 4.08 7.70
CA SER A 67 3.42 5.11 8.63
C SER A 67 3.68 6.41 7.89
N VAL A 68 3.24 7.53 8.47
CA VAL A 68 3.56 8.88 7.98
C VAL A 68 4.33 9.59 9.07
N LYS A 69 5.58 9.94 8.81
CA LYS A 69 6.49 10.46 9.84
C LYS A 69 7.36 11.61 9.32
N SER A 70 7.71 12.49 10.24
CA SER A 70 8.87 13.38 10.12
C SER A 70 10.07 12.72 10.78
N GLU A 71 11.23 13.38 10.76
CA GLU A 71 12.43 12.94 11.48
C GLU A 71 12.19 12.69 12.98
N LYS A 72 11.29 13.46 13.61
CA LYS A 72 11.10 13.43 15.07
C LYS A 72 9.76 12.85 15.52
N HIS A 73 8.77 12.81 14.63
CA HIS A 73 7.39 12.50 15.04
C HIS A 73 6.62 11.74 13.97
N GLU A 74 5.89 10.73 14.41
CA GLU A 74 4.95 9.96 13.59
C GLU A 74 3.54 10.56 13.69
N TYR A 75 2.95 10.92 12.55
CA TYR A 75 1.64 11.56 12.46
C TYR A 75 0.49 10.56 12.28
N LEU A 76 0.72 9.53 11.47
CA LEU A 76 -0.27 8.51 11.16
C LEU A 76 0.38 7.14 11.18
N ALA A 77 -0.24 6.20 11.87
CA ALA A 77 0.04 4.78 11.78
C ALA A 77 -1.27 4.08 11.41
N GLU A 78 -1.26 3.29 10.34
CA GLU A 78 -2.44 2.58 9.84
C GLU A 78 -2.02 1.18 9.36
N GLN A 79 -2.88 0.19 9.64
CA GLN A 79 -2.74 -1.16 9.09
C GLN A 79 -3.92 -1.41 8.16
N ILE A 80 -3.63 -1.85 6.93
CA ILE A 80 -4.64 -2.27 5.96
C ILE A 80 -4.58 -3.78 5.82
N ASP A 81 -5.67 -4.44 6.16
CA ASP A 81 -5.82 -5.89 5.98
C ASP A 81 -6.36 -6.19 4.57
N THR A 82 -5.61 -6.98 3.83
CA THR A 82 -5.98 -7.43 2.48
C THR A 82 -6.89 -8.65 2.53
N LEU A 83 -7.60 -8.91 1.42
CA LEU A 83 -8.48 -10.06 1.29
C LEU A 83 -7.68 -11.37 1.23
N THR A 84 -7.90 -12.26 2.20
CA THR A 84 -7.22 -13.56 2.27
C THR A 84 -7.79 -14.61 1.31
N ASP A 85 -9.07 -14.49 0.95
CA ASP A 85 -9.83 -15.48 0.18
C ASP A 85 -10.01 -15.12 -1.31
N GLU A 86 -9.28 -14.11 -1.80
CA GLU A 86 -9.43 -13.64 -3.18
C GLU A 86 -9.10 -14.73 -4.21
N ARG A 87 -8.01 -15.47 -3.97
CA ARG A 87 -7.60 -16.58 -4.83
C ARG A 87 -8.66 -17.68 -4.88
N SER A 88 -9.17 -18.11 -3.72
CA SER A 88 -10.16 -19.18 -3.64
C SER A 88 -11.47 -18.77 -4.33
N LYS A 89 -11.91 -17.52 -4.17
CA LYS A 89 -13.07 -16.95 -4.87
C LYS A 89 -12.88 -16.93 -6.40
N HIS A 90 -11.71 -16.50 -6.89
CA HIS A 90 -11.42 -16.52 -8.32
C HIS A 90 -11.35 -17.94 -8.89
N ASP A 91 -10.79 -18.88 -8.13
CA ASP A 91 -10.69 -20.29 -8.48
C ASP A 91 -12.08 -20.94 -8.55
N ALA A 92 -12.93 -20.70 -7.55
CA ALA A 92 -14.34 -21.13 -7.54
C ALA A 92 -15.11 -20.56 -8.75
N CYS A 93 -14.97 -19.27 -9.04
CA CYS A 93 -15.55 -18.65 -10.24
C CYS A 93 -15.07 -19.32 -11.53
N ARG A 94 -13.77 -19.66 -11.62
CA ARG A 94 -13.20 -20.38 -12.78
C ARG A 94 -13.78 -21.79 -12.89
N MET A 95 -13.88 -22.51 -11.77
CA MET A 95 -14.46 -23.85 -11.68
C MET A 95 -15.92 -23.87 -12.14
N TYR A 96 -16.78 -23.01 -11.59
CA TYR A 96 -18.19 -22.95 -11.97
C TYR A 96 -18.39 -22.59 -13.45
N ARG A 97 -17.59 -21.66 -13.99
CA ARG A 97 -17.62 -21.35 -15.43
C ARG A 97 -17.22 -22.55 -16.28
N ARG A 98 -16.22 -23.32 -15.87
CA ARG A 98 -15.79 -24.55 -16.57
C ARG A 98 -16.90 -25.60 -16.54
N GLN A 99 -17.46 -25.88 -15.36
CA GLN A 99 -18.52 -26.87 -15.18
C GLN A 99 -19.76 -26.54 -16.04
N ARG A 100 -20.24 -25.29 -16.02
CA ARG A 100 -21.37 -24.84 -16.85
C ARG A 100 -21.10 -24.99 -18.35
N ARG A 101 -19.87 -24.74 -18.81
CA ARG A 101 -19.50 -24.87 -20.23
C ARG A 101 -19.41 -26.34 -20.66
N ASN A 102 -18.85 -27.21 -19.81
CA ASN A 102 -18.72 -28.63 -20.10
C ASN A 102 -20.06 -29.37 -20.16
N ARG A 103 -21.08 -28.90 -19.41
CA ARG A 103 -22.44 -29.46 -19.49
C ARG A 103 -23.17 -29.10 -20.79
N LYS A 104 -22.68 -28.14 -21.59
CA LYS A 104 -23.33 -27.75 -22.85
C LYS A 104 -22.91 -28.70 -23.98
N ARG A 105 -23.78 -29.67 -24.30
CA ARG A 105 -23.56 -30.67 -25.36
C ARG A 105 -23.21 -30.07 -26.73
N TYR A 106 -23.79 -28.93 -27.09
CA TYR A 106 -23.63 -28.28 -28.40
C TYR A 106 -22.43 -27.33 -28.50
N ARG A 107 -21.71 -27.06 -27.40
CA ARG A 107 -20.67 -26.02 -27.38
C ARG A 107 -19.28 -26.60 -27.59
N GLN A 108 -18.67 -26.32 -28.74
CA GLN A 108 -17.27 -26.66 -29.00
C GLN A 108 -16.29 -25.88 -28.10
N PRO A 109 -15.19 -26.50 -27.61
CA PRO A 109 -14.13 -25.81 -26.89
C PRO A 109 -13.46 -24.73 -27.74
N ARG A 110 -13.27 -23.53 -27.18
CA ARG A 110 -12.57 -22.40 -27.82
C ARG A 110 -11.31 -22.04 -27.02
N PHE A 111 -10.21 -22.75 -27.26
CA PHE A 111 -8.93 -22.51 -26.56
C PHE A 111 -8.23 -21.25 -27.07
N ASN A 112 -8.28 -21.00 -28.39
CA ASN A 112 -7.62 -19.86 -29.04
C ASN A 112 -8.18 -18.50 -28.60
N ASN A 113 -9.41 -18.46 -28.08
CA ASN A 113 -10.02 -17.25 -27.53
C ASN A 113 -9.50 -16.88 -26.12
N ARG A 114 -8.58 -17.67 -25.55
CA ARG A 114 -8.00 -17.43 -24.21
C ARG A 114 -6.68 -16.67 -24.29
N LYS A 115 -6.63 -15.62 -25.11
CA LYS A 115 -5.48 -14.73 -25.18
C LYS A 115 -5.49 -13.79 -23.97
N LYS A 116 -4.31 -13.50 -23.43
CA LYS A 116 -4.11 -12.44 -22.45
C LYS A 116 -3.51 -11.24 -23.17
N ASP A 117 -3.97 -10.06 -22.81
CA ASP A 117 -3.43 -8.82 -23.37
C ASP A 117 -2.02 -8.55 -22.85
N LYS A 118 -1.28 -7.71 -23.57
CA LYS A 118 0.07 -7.30 -23.17
C LYS A 118 -0.04 -6.51 -21.86
N GLY A 119 0.75 -6.88 -20.85
CA GLY A 119 0.68 -6.26 -19.52
C GLY A 119 -0.39 -6.83 -18.59
N TRP A 120 -0.99 -7.98 -18.93
CA TRP A 120 -1.90 -8.67 -18.03
C TRP A 120 -1.24 -9.01 -16.69
N ILE A 121 -1.87 -8.56 -15.60
CA ILE A 121 -1.49 -8.88 -14.22
C ILE A 121 -2.57 -9.82 -13.65
N ALA A 122 -2.16 -10.76 -12.80
CA ALA A 122 -3.13 -11.61 -12.11
C ALA A 122 -4.03 -10.75 -11.20
N PRO A 123 -5.35 -11.02 -11.11
CA PRO A 123 -6.27 -10.21 -10.32
C PRO A 123 -5.78 -9.90 -8.90
N SER A 124 -5.21 -10.88 -8.21
CA SER A 124 -4.68 -10.70 -6.85
C SER A 124 -3.48 -9.76 -6.76
N LEU A 125 -2.59 -9.77 -7.76
CA LEU A 125 -1.48 -8.83 -7.81
C LEU A 125 -1.97 -7.42 -8.17
N GLU A 126 -2.97 -7.32 -9.04
CA GLU A 126 -3.60 -6.05 -9.39
C GLU A 126 -4.33 -5.44 -8.19
N HIS A 127 -5.04 -6.26 -7.40
CA HIS A 127 -5.70 -5.83 -6.18
C HIS A 127 -4.71 -5.26 -5.16
N LYS A 128 -3.60 -5.96 -4.90
CA LYS A 128 -2.52 -5.45 -4.03
C LYS A 128 -2.01 -4.10 -4.50
N LYS A 129 -1.64 -3.99 -5.79
CA LYS A 129 -1.19 -2.72 -6.39
C LYS A 129 -2.21 -1.60 -6.18
N LYS A 130 -3.50 -1.87 -6.40
CA LYS A 130 -4.58 -0.88 -6.23
C LYS A 130 -4.71 -0.42 -4.79
N ILE A 131 -4.59 -1.31 -3.81
CA ILE A 131 -4.63 -0.95 -2.39
C ILE A 131 -3.51 0.04 -2.06
N HIS A 132 -2.27 -0.24 -2.50
CA HIS A 132 -1.16 0.68 -2.25
C HIS A 132 -1.40 2.05 -2.87
N ILE A 133 -1.78 2.10 -4.15
CA ILE A 133 -2.05 3.36 -4.85
C ILE A 133 -3.18 4.14 -4.16
N GLN A 134 -4.26 3.45 -3.76
CA GLN A 134 -5.38 4.08 -3.08
C GLN A 134 -4.98 4.65 -1.73
N ALA A 135 -4.17 3.92 -0.96
CA ALA A 135 -3.68 4.38 0.33
C ALA A 135 -2.75 5.60 0.20
N ILE A 136 -1.76 5.53 -0.71
CA ILE A 136 -0.85 6.63 -1.02
C ILE A 136 -1.63 7.87 -1.46
N SER A 137 -2.55 7.71 -2.42
CA SER A 137 -3.35 8.81 -2.96
C SER A 137 -4.22 9.47 -1.89
N ARG A 138 -4.86 8.66 -1.03
CA ARG A 138 -5.69 9.13 0.08
C ARG A 138 -4.90 9.98 1.07
N ILE A 139 -3.70 9.55 1.45
CA ILE A 139 -2.84 10.26 2.41
C ILE A 139 -2.25 11.52 1.77
N SER A 140 -1.70 11.41 0.55
CA SER A 140 -1.05 12.51 -0.17
C SER A 140 -2.01 13.66 -0.53
N ARG A 141 -3.31 13.36 -0.55
CA ARG A 141 -4.37 14.36 -0.74
C ARG A 141 -4.53 15.30 0.46
N VAL A 142 -4.21 14.84 1.67
CA VAL A 142 -4.50 15.58 2.91
C VAL A 142 -3.27 15.93 3.74
N MET A 143 -2.14 15.27 3.52
CA MET A 143 -0.87 15.56 4.19
C MET A 143 0.20 16.01 3.18
N PRO A 144 1.11 16.91 3.55
CA PRO A 144 2.20 17.38 2.69
C PRO A 144 3.34 16.35 2.66
N VAL A 145 3.10 15.21 2.01
CA VAL A 145 4.12 14.15 1.84
C VAL A 145 5.16 14.59 0.81
N THR A 146 6.45 14.50 1.16
CA THR A 146 7.57 14.80 0.27
C THR A 146 8.13 13.54 -0.37
N ASP A 147 8.29 12.48 0.44
CA ASP A 147 8.96 11.25 0.04
C ASP A 147 8.10 10.04 0.37
N ILE A 148 8.18 9.01 -0.48
CA ILE A 148 7.44 7.76 -0.29
C ILE A 148 8.43 6.61 -0.36
N THR A 149 8.57 5.88 0.73
CA THR A 149 9.42 4.70 0.85
C THR A 149 8.54 3.47 0.96
N MET A 150 8.74 2.50 0.07
CA MET A 150 8.01 1.24 0.09
C MET A 150 8.99 0.09 0.24
N GLU A 151 8.89 -0.64 1.34
CA GLU A 151 9.62 -1.88 1.54
C GLU A 151 8.87 -3.02 0.85
N MET A 152 9.51 -3.58 -0.17
CA MET A 152 9.00 -4.73 -0.91
C MET A 152 9.96 -5.89 -0.68
N GLY A 153 9.50 -6.92 0.02
CA GLY A 153 10.27 -8.15 0.19
C GLY A 153 10.49 -8.84 -1.15
N ASN A 154 11.61 -8.56 -1.82
CA ASN A 154 11.99 -9.25 -3.04
C ASN A 154 12.60 -10.61 -2.69
N PHE A 155 11.74 -11.61 -2.43
CA PHE A 155 12.18 -12.97 -2.16
C PHE A 155 12.49 -13.69 -3.47
N ASP A 156 13.74 -13.62 -3.91
CA ASP A 156 14.20 -14.41 -5.04
C ASP A 156 14.59 -15.83 -4.60
N THR A 157 13.66 -16.76 -4.79
CA THR A 157 13.88 -18.19 -4.51
C THR A 157 15.05 -18.80 -5.29
N GLN A 158 15.48 -18.20 -6.41
CA GLN A 158 16.62 -18.68 -7.18
C GLN A 158 17.94 -18.32 -6.50
N ILE A 159 18.04 -17.12 -5.93
CA ILE A 159 19.21 -16.67 -5.15
C ILE A 159 19.37 -17.50 -3.88
N LEU A 160 18.27 -17.84 -3.19
CA LEU A 160 18.29 -18.70 -2.01
C LEU A 160 18.86 -20.09 -2.30
N LYS A 161 18.48 -20.71 -3.43
CA LYS A 161 19.03 -22.01 -3.85
C LYS A 161 20.52 -21.94 -4.23
N SER A 162 20.97 -20.82 -4.78
CA SER A 162 22.38 -20.66 -5.15
C SER A 162 23.32 -20.57 -3.95
N LYS A 163 22.83 -20.06 -2.80
CA LYS A 163 23.60 -19.93 -1.56
C LYS A 163 23.77 -21.24 -0.79
N GLU A 164 22.87 -22.22 -0.96
CA GLU A 164 23.00 -23.55 -0.35
C GLU A 164 24.10 -24.42 -1.01
N VAL A 165 24.63 -24.03 -2.18
CA VAL A 165 25.56 -24.87 -2.97
C VAL A 165 27.03 -24.43 -2.86
N VAL A 166 27.36 -23.36 -2.13
CA VAL A 166 28.76 -22.90 -1.97
C VAL A 166 29.21 -23.00 -0.51
N ILE A 167 29.36 -24.24 -0.02
CA ILE A 167 30.37 -24.55 0.99
C ILE A 167 31.51 -25.23 0.22
N VAL A 168 32.38 -24.43 -0.37
CA VAL A 168 33.69 -24.91 -0.81
C VAL A 168 34.55 -24.99 0.44
N ILE A 169 34.72 -26.19 0.98
CA ILE A 169 35.79 -26.45 1.95
C ILE A 169 37.09 -26.38 1.14
N ASN A 170 37.72 -25.21 1.11
CA ASN A 170 39.11 -25.10 0.66
C ASN A 170 40.01 -25.57 1.80
N ALA A 171 40.36 -26.86 1.80
CA ALA A 171 41.49 -27.36 2.55
C ALA A 171 42.70 -27.39 1.60
N ASN A 172 43.42 -26.26 1.48
CA ASN A 172 44.78 -26.24 0.97
C ASN A 172 45.58 -25.17 1.73
N ALA A 173 46.27 -25.62 2.78
CA ALA A 173 47.49 -25.04 3.34
C ALA A 173 48.24 -26.26 3.92
N ALA A 174 49.14 -26.89 3.16
CA ALA A 174 50.53 -26.51 2.94
C ALA A 174 51.45 -26.83 4.14
N GLU A 175 52.52 -27.58 3.82
CA GLU A 175 53.81 -27.74 4.56
C GLU A 175 53.73 -28.50 5.90
N GLU A 176 54.65 -29.39 6.28
CA GLU A 176 56.11 -29.45 6.12
C GLU A 176 56.61 -30.85 6.57
N GLN A 177 57.64 -31.38 5.89
CA GLN A 177 58.51 -32.56 6.21
C GLN A 177 57.93 -33.97 6.30
#